data_AF-A0A930M8J1-F1
#
_entry.id   AF-A0A930M8J1-F1
#
_cell.length_a   1.000
_cell.length_b   1.000
_cell.length_c   1.000
_cell.angle_alpha   90.00
_cell.angle_beta   90.00
_cell.angle_gamma   90.00
#
_symmetry.space_group_name_H-M   'P 1'
#
loop_
_entity.id
_entity.type
_entity.pdbx_description
1 polymer ?
#
loop_
_entity_poly.entity_id
_entity_poly.type
_entity_poly.pdbx_seq_one_letter_code
_entity_poly.pdbx_strand_id
1 'polypeptide(L)'
;MREQAALSNAPEGYLDFHDEYAELIAELAALGFTPTQVLRRLNFLYPHINKKYLNYALDSGIWQFGPVTADAPSYTVLACGLWYVFAEAYDLPPEPEYAALILDCDIIHDLPPALEARHFSNEDIAHVLAKIGATLKYLAAHPYSQLEEEAYAQTLEDIRLRGVKEIGTEGGSLYTLLAASMEGESAWPAPAQTVNDYLGDGNWSLGMLRTGIYPAEALENEWYIDAAAVPEDFAPKTLSLFLSYCARYDREPTALNYGYWSTIPTLIEQVPPLGAVRAKFGSWQTTLHRGRTQIARELRLWTKNEASVAAVEASAAESKESEASAAEELELLDAELTNAELTEAELAEPDTPDGSPAGAPTEPAEPARLSARELTEQGIGVVQTAHTDLAAYHRTQWEQTVEVFGERLAQLAWNRRLSTYYFFDGACLEDADPTPVVTVFRSPTGFLCELEPTVEALPAFDPEFLQEHGWRHPVPVHALWNLHALDPMEAAAAVIEAMRSGCGCERWDFYRTDDDNDPLAEEAEMASV
;
A
#
# COMPACT_ATOMS: atom_id res chain seq x y z
N MET A 1 26.65 45.93 -11.56
CA MET A 1 27.78 45.85 -10.61
C MET A 1 28.14 44.41 -10.25
N ARG A 2 27.26 43.59 -9.62
CA ARG A 2 27.56 42.16 -9.35
C ARG A 2 27.99 41.39 -10.60
N GLU A 3 27.20 41.50 -11.66
CA GLU A 3 27.48 40.90 -12.98
C GLU A 3 28.87 41.24 -13.53
N GLN A 4 29.24 42.52 -13.61
CA GLN A 4 30.58 42.93 -14.04
C GLN A 4 31.71 42.37 -13.16
N ALA A 5 31.50 42.23 -11.86
CA ALA A 5 32.49 41.63 -10.96
C ALA A 5 32.60 40.11 -11.17
N ALA A 6 31.48 39.41 -11.33
CA ALA A 6 31.42 37.99 -11.63
C ALA A 6 32.02 37.66 -13.01
N LEU A 7 31.76 38.47 -14.04
CA LEU A 7 32.36 38.33 -15.36
C LEU A 7 33.86 38.62 -15.35
N SER A 8 34.33 39.55 -14.50
CA SER A 8 35.77 39.86 -14.36
C SER A 8 36.57 38.75 -13.65
N ASN A 9 35.91 37.96 -12.79
CA ASN A 9 36.50 36.83 -12.08
C ASN A 9 36.26 35.48 -12.78
N ALA A 10 35.64 35.48 -13.96
CA ALA A 10 35.16 34.28 -14.62
C ALA A 10 36.30 33.37 -15.13
N PRO A 11 36.07 32.05 -15.23
CA PRO A 11 36.99 31.13 -15.88
C PRO A 11 37.31 31.54 -17.32
N GLU A 12 38.54 31.29 -17.77
CA GLU A 12 38.94 31.52 -19.17
C GLU A 12 38.01 30.74 -20.12
N GLY A 13 37.37 31.44 -21.07
CA GLY A 13 36.36 30.87 -21.97
C GLY A 13 34.92 30.86 -21.45
N TYR A 14 34.63 31.46 -20.29
CA TYR A 14 33.26 31.58 -19.76
C TYR A 14 32.36 32.52 -20.57
N LEU A 15 32.93 33.55 -21.23
CA LEU A 15 32.15 34.55 -21.96
C LEU A 15 31.30 33.94 -23.08
N ASP A 16 31.86 33.02 -23.87
CA ASP A 16 31.12 32.32 -24.94
C ASP A 16 29.90 31.55 -24.38
N PHE A 17 30.05 30.95 -23.19
CA PHE A 17 28.95 30.27 -22.49
C PHE A 17 27.91 31.25 -21.93
N HIS A 18 28.37 32.38 -21.38
CA HIS A 18 27.48 33.42 -20.89
C HIS A 18 26.61 33.97 -22.02
N ASP A 19 27.22 34.31 -23.15
CA ASP A 19 26.51 34.84 -24.31
C ASP A 19 25.53 33.83 -24.95
N GLU A 20 25.81 32.52 -24.84
CA GLU A 20 24.92 31.45 -25.34
C GLU A 20 23.76 31.12 -24.38
N TYR A 21 23.97 31.14 -23.06
CA TYR A 21 23.01 30.61 -22.07
C TYR A 21 22.42 31.64 -21.09
N ALA A 22 22.90 32.89 -21.04
CA ALA A 22 22.45 33.85 -20.01
C ALA A 22 20.96 34.21 -20.09
N GLU A 23 20.41 34.34 -21.29
CA GLU A 23 18.97 34.62 -21.50
C GLU A 23 18.11 33.44 -21.02
N LEU A 24 18.48 32.20 -21.37
CA LEU A 24 17.79 30.99 -20.91
C LEU A 24 17.87 30.81 -19.38
N ILE A 25 19.01 31.09 -18.75
CA ILE A 25 19.15 31.02 -17.29
C ILE A 25 18.31 32.12 -16.63
N ALA A 26 18.24 33.32 -17.23
CA ALA A 26 17.39 34.41 -16.74
C ALA A 26 15.89 34.10 -16.87
N GLU A 27 15.44 33.50 -17.98
CA GLU A 27 14.06 33.02 -18.14
C GLU A 27 13.71 31.93 -17.12
N LEU A 28 14.59 30.95 -16.91
CA LEU A 28 14.37 29.90 -15.90
C LEU A 28 14.32 30.48 -14.48
N ALA A 29 15.15 31.47 -14.16
CA ALA A 29 15.08 32.19 -12.89
C ALA A 29 13.77 32.98 -12.74
N ALA A 30 13.30 33.63 -13.81
CA ALA A 30 12.03 34.36 -13.82
C ALA A 30 10.79 33.45 -13.73
N LEU A 31 10.91 32.20 -14.18
CA LEU A 31 9.91 31.14 -14.00
C LEU A 31 9.96 30.49 -12.60
N GLY A 32 10.88 30.92 -11.71
CA GLY A 32 11.00 30.41 -10.34
C GLY A 32 11.76 29.09 -10.21
N PHE A 33 12.51 28.63 -11.22
CA PHE A 33 13.35 27.45 -11.02
C PHE A 33 14.49 27.76 -10.04
N THR A 34 14.79 26.83 -9.14
CA THR A 34 15.95 26.94 -8.23
C THR A 34 17.27 26.64 -8.94
N PRO A 35 18.43 27.09 -8.43
CA PRO A 35 19.74 26.77 -8.98
C PRO A 35 19.93 25.29 -9.30
N THR A 36 19.61 24.38 -8.38
CA THR A 36 19.73 22.93 -8.60
C THR A 36 18.75 22.41 -9.65
N GLN A 37 17.53 22.96 -9.74
CA GLN A 37 16.60 22.59 -10.80
C GLN A 37 17.10 23.04 -12.18
N VAL A 38 17.65 24.25 -12.31
CA VAL A 38 18.29 24.74 -13.54
C VAL A 38 19.50 23.88 -13.89
N LEU A 39 20.35 23.56 -12.90
CA LEU A 39 21.50 22.67 -13.07
C LEU A 39 21.09 21.31 -13.62
N ARG A 40 20.11 20.64 -12.99
CA ARG A 40 19.60 19.32 -13.41
C ARG A 40 18.98 19.40 -14.82
N ARG A 41 18.11 20.39 -15.05
CA ARG A 41 17.39 20.59 -16.33
C ARG A 41 18.35 20.83 -17.49
N LEU A 42 19.32 21.74 -17.34
CA LEU A 42 20.26 22.06 -18.41
C LEU A 42 21.29 20.93 -18.63
N ASN A 43 21.78 20.25 -17.59
CA ASN A 43 22.63 19.06 -17.75
C ASN A 43 21.93 17.92 -18.52
N PHE A 44 20.60 17.80 -18.37
CA PHE A 44 19.83 16.74 -19.03
C PHE A 44 19.43 17.12 -20.47
N LEU A 45 18.92 18.34 -20.69
CA LEU A 45 18.45 18.80 -22.00
C LEU A 45 19.60 19.22 -22.94
N TYR A 46 20.74 19.63 -22.39
CA TYR A 46 21.94 20.00 -23.15
C TYR A 46 23.13 19.13 -22.70
N PRO A 47 23.23 17.86 -23.14
CA PRO A 47 24.23 16.91 -22.62
C PRO A 47 25.69 17.32 -22.82
N HIS A 48 25.95 18.24 -23.74
CA HIS A 48 27.28 18.79 -24.06
C HIS A 48 27.58 20.13 -23.38
N ILE A 49 26.68 20.65 -22.53
CA ILE A 49 26.86 21.92 -21.82
C ILE A 49 28.11 21.86 -20.92
N ASN A 50 28.87 22.94 -20.87
CA ASN A 50 30.07 22.99 -20.04
C ASN A 50 29.69 23.09 -18.55
N LYS A 51 29.67 21.95 -17.88
CA LYS A 51 29.27 21.81 -16.46
C LYS A 51 30.05 22.73 -15.52
N LYS A 52 31.33 23.01 -15.80
CA LYS A 52 32.14 23.92 -14.98
C LYS A 52 31.64 25.37 -15.10
N TYR A 53 31.24 25.79 -16.29
CA TYR A 53 30.71 27.12 -16.54
C TYR A 53 29.27 27.25 -16.04
N LEU A 54 28.45 26.21 -16.18
CA LEU A 54 27.10 26.18 -15.62
C LEU A 54 27.12 26.25 -14.09
N ASN A 55 27.98 25.49 -13.39
CA ASN A 55 28.13 25.62 -11.94
C ASN A 55 28.59 27.04 -11.57
N TYR A 56 29.65 27.55 -12.21
CA TYR A 56 30.13 28.92 -11.97
C TYR A 56 29.02 29.96 -12.19
N ALA A 57 28.20 29.80 -13.22
CA ALA A 57 27.07 30.68 -13.50
C ALA A 57 26.06 30.69 -12.35
N LEU A 58 25.62 29.53 -11.90
CA LEU A 58 24.63 29.40 -10.83
C LEU A 58 25.17 29.90 -9.48
N ASP A 59 26.46 29.65 -9.19
CA ASP A 59 27.13 30.09 -7.96
C ASP A 59 27.55 31.58 -7.99
N SER A 60 27.62 32.22 -9.16
CA SER A 60 28.18 33.58 -9.34
C SER A 60 27.36 34.71 -8.71
N GLY A 61 26.09 34.47 -8.37
CA GLY A 61 25.15 35.50 -7.93
C GLY A 61 24.82 36.57 -9.00
N ILE A 62 25.06 36.28 -10.29
CA ILE A 62 24.60 37.10 -11.43
C ILE A 62 23.07 37.09 -11.47
N TRP A 63 22.47 35.91 -11.50
CA TRP A 63 21.02 35.71 -11.55
C TRP A 63 20.44 35.73 -10.14
N GLN A 64 19.31 36.43 -9.99
CA GLN A 64 18.47 36.30 -8.80
C GLN A 64 17.42 35.23 -9.07
N PHE A 65 17.65 34.04 -8.53
CA PHE A 65 16.61 33.04 -8.38
C PHE A 65 15.65 33.55 -7.31
N GLY A 66 14.63 34.27 -7.78
CA GLY A 66 13.66 34.97 -6.95
C GLY A 66 12.66 34.02 -6.30
N PRO A 67 11.78 34.54 -5.42
CA PRO A 67 10.85 33.70 -4.72
C PRO A 67 9.87 33.09 -5.73
N VAL A 68 9.97 31.78 -5.93
CA VAL A 68 8.76 30.96 -6.00
C VAL A 68 7.87 31.47 -4.86
N THR A 69 6.61 31.82 -5.16
CA THR A 69 5.62 32.03 -4.10
C THR A 69 5.70 30.81 -3.21
N ALA A 70 6.32 30.96 -2.04
CA ALA A 70 6.69 29.81 -1.25
C ALA A 70 5.39 29.24 -0.69
N ASP A 71 4.85 28.27 -1.44
CA ASP A 71 3.66 27.53 -1.08
C ASP A 71 3.82 27.08 0.37
N ALA A 72 2.72 27.12 1.12
CA ALA A 72 2.72 26.81 2.54
C ALA A 72 3.59 25.56 2.79
N PRO A 73 4.64 25.67 3.62
CA PRO A 73 5.74 24.72 3.61
C PRO A 73 5.20 23.29 3.78
N SER A 74 5.64 22.39 2.91
CA SER A 74 5.16 21.00 2.92
C SER A 74 5.38 20.37 4.29
N TYR A 75 4.55 19.39 4.67
CA TYR A 75 4.70 18.69 5.94
C TYR A 75 6.13 18.14 6.13
N THR A 76 6.79 17.68 5.05
CA THR A 76 8.19 17.27 5.05
C THR A 76 9.15 18.42 5.39
N VAL A 77 8.98 19.61 4.79
CA VAL A 77 9.80 20.80 5.08
C VAL A 77 9.57 21.31 6.51
N LEU A 78 8.33 21.27 7.00
CA LEU A 78 7.99 21.57 8.40
C LEU A 78 8.65 20.60 9.38
N ALA A 79 8.54 19.28 9.13
CA ALA A 79 9.15 18.25 9.96
C ALA A 79 10.68 18.34 9.96
N CYS A 80 11.29 18.68 8.82
CA CYS A 80 12.72 18.99 8.73
C CYS A 80 13.12 20.19 9.59
N GLY A 81 12.30 21.24 9.63
CA GLY A 81 12.51 22.38 10.54
C GLY A 81 12.46 21.94 12.00
N LEU A 82 11.47 21.14 12.39
CA LEU A 82 11.35 20.58 13.73
C LEU A 82 12.58 19.72 14.12
N TRP A 83 13.01 18.81 13.25
CA TRP A 83 14.19 17.97 13.50
C TRP A 83 15.51 18.77 13.53
N TYR A 84 15.61 19.87 12.78
CA TYR A 84 16.76 20.77 12.86
C TYR A 84 16.80 21.51 14.21
N VAL A 85 15.68 22.06 14.67
CA VAL A 85 15.61 22.74 15.98
C VAL A 85 15.83 21.76 17.13
N PHE A 86 15.36 20.51 17.02
CA PHE A 86 15.73 19.45 17.96
C PHE A 86 17.26 19.27 18.04
N ALA A 87 17.96 19.27 16.90
CA ALA A 87 19.42 19.15 16.87
C ALA A 87 20.12 20.33 17.56
N GLU A 88 19.59 21.54 17.45
CA GLU A 88 20.10 22.72 18.14
C GLU A 88 19.80 22.68 19.65
N ALA A 89 18.59 22.28 20.04
CA ALA A 89 18.16 22.17 21.45
C ALA A 89 18.98 21.14 22.24
N TYR A 90 19.38 20.04 21.59
CA TYR A 90 20.21 18.97 22.17
C TYR A 90 21.72 19.13 21.88
N ASP A 91 22.15 20.25 21.26
CA ASP A 91 23.54 20.53 20.84
C ASP A 91 24.19 19.38 20.05
N LEU A 92 23.41 18.72 19.18
CA LEU A 92 23.86 17.57 18.41
C LEU A 92 24.83 18.00 17.29
N PRO A 93 26.00 17.34 17.14
CA PRO A 93 26.90 17.60 16.03
C PRO A 93 26.30 17.12 14.69
N PRO A 94 26.62 17.77 13.56
CA PRO A 94 26.17 17.32 12.24
C PRO A 94 26.77 15.96 11.86
N GLU A 95 25.94 15.05 11.35
CA GLU A 95 26.28 13.66 11.02
C GLU A 95 26.07 13.37 9.51
N PRO A 96 26.94 13.88 8.61
CA PRO A 96 26.71 13.84 7.17
C PRO A 96 26.75 12.42 6.58
N GLU A 97 27.64 11.55 7.08
CA GLU A 97 27.73 10.16 6.64
C GLU A 97 26.46 9.37 6.99
N TYR A 98 25.89 9.62 8.17
CA TYR A 98 24.64 8.98 8.58
C TYR A 98 23.46 9.54 7.78
N ALA A 99 23.36 10.86 7.63
CA ALA A 99 22.33 11.52 6.84
C ALA A 99 22.25 10.97 5.40
N ALA A 100 23.39 10.78 4.73
CA ALA A 100 23.47 10.23 3.38
C ALA A 100 22.98 8.77 3.26
N LEU A 101 22.89 8.03 4.36
CA LEU A 101 22.47 6.61 4.39
C LEU A 101 21.01 6.39 4.83
N ILE A 102 20.36 7.39 5.43
CA ILE A 102 19.09 7.19 6.15
C ILE A 102 18.01 8.24 5.93
N LEU A 103 18.34 9.42 5.36
CA LEU A 103 17.32 10.41 5.05
C LEU A 103 16.43 9.90 3.92
N ASP A 104 15.11 9.97 4.12
CA ASP A 104 14.13 9.58 3.13
C ASP A 104 14.24 10.44 1.85
N CYS A 105 13.83 9.88 0.71
CA CYS A 105 14.03 10.49 -0.60
C CYS A 105 13.29 11.83 -0.75
N ASP A 106 12.14 11.98 -0.09
CA ASP A 106 11.35 13.21 -0.03
C ASP A 106 12.11 14.33 0.68
N ILE A 107 12.78 14.06 1.81
CA ILE A 107 13.65 15.03 2.49
C ILE A 107 14.75 15.54 1.55
N ILE A 108 15.38 14.64 0.80
CA ILE A 108 16.46 14.96 -0.15
C ILE A 108 15.95 15.68 -1.42
N HIS A 109 14.67 15.54 -1.75
CA HIS A 109 14.05 16.21 -2.90
C HIS A 109 13.41 17.57 -2.56
N ASP A 110 12.76 17.68 -1.40
CA ASP A 110 11.89 18.82 -1.06
C ASP A 110 12.62 19.90 -0.26
N LEU A 111 13.51 19.52 0.67
CA LEU A 111 14.18 20.49 1.53
C LEU A 111 15.23 21.34 0.78
N PRO A 112 16.12 20.79 -0.06
CA PRO A 112 17.13 21.61 -0.75
C PRO A 112 16.53 22.73 -1.61
N PRO A 113 15.52 22.50 -2.48
CA PRO A 113 14.90 23.58 -3.24
C PRO A 113 14.25 24.66 -2.36
N ALA A 114 13.65 24.27 -1.23
CA ALA A 114 13.08 25.23 -0.29
C ALA A 114 14.16 26.11 0.36
N LEU A 115 15.32 25.56 0.70
CA LEU A 115 16.44 26.31 1.28
C LEU A 115 17.19 27.14 0.23
N GLU A 116 17.36 26.64 -1.01
CA GLU A 116 17.91 27.39 -2.14
C GLU A 116 17.09 28.65 -2.45
N ALA A 117 15.75 28.55 -2.42
CA ALA A 117 14.84 29.70 -2.57
C ALA A 117 14.99 30.75 -1.44
N ARG A 118 15.59 30.38 -0.31
CA ARG A 118 15.95 31.25 0.83
C ARG A 118 17.44 31.64 0.82
N HIS A 119 18.14 31.40 -0.29
CA HIS A 119 19.55 31.72 -0.54
C HIS A 119 20.56 30.98 0.35
N PHE A 120 20.21 29.79 0.87
CA PHE A 120 21.17 28.88 1.50
C PHE A 120 22.11 28.30 0.45
N SER A 121 23.41 28.22 0.75
CA SER A 121 24.38 27.57 -0.13
C SER A 121 24.30 26.04 -0.04
N ASN A 122 24.93 25.35 -0.98
CA ASN A 122 25.04 23.89 -0.95
C ASN A 122 25.75 23.37 0.33
N GLU A 123 26.67 24.15 0.91
CA GLU A 123 27.35 23.81 2.17
C GLU A 123 26.42 23.98 3.37
N ASP A 124 25.63 25.07 3.41
CA ASP A 124 24.61 25.32 4.43
C ASP A 124 23.53 24.22 4.42
N ILE A 125 23.04 23.85 3.24
CA ILE A 125 22.04 22.79 3.06
C ILE A 125 22.60 21.43 3.50
N ALA A 126 23.85 21.12 3.16
CA ALA A 126 24.51 19.90 3.62
C ALA A 126 24.66 19.88 5.15
N HIS A 127 24.96 21.01 5.80
CA HIS A 127 25.00 21.13 7.25
C HIS A 127 23.62 20.90 7.89
N VAL A 128 22.57 21.51 7.34
CA VAL A 128 21.18 21.33 7.80
C VAL A 128 20.74 19.87 7.69
N LEU A 129 20.98 19.22 6.54
CA LEU A 129 20.67 17.80 6.34
C LEU A 129 21.46 16.90 7.30
N ALA A 130 22.72 17.23 7.57
CA ALA A 130 23.56 16.51 8.54
C ALA A 130 23.06 16.66 9.99
N LYS A 131 22.53 17.83 10.37
CA LYS A 131 21.85 18.06 11.66
C LYS A 131 20.55 17.27 11.78
N ILE A 132 19.71 17.25 10.73
CA ILE A 132 18.48 16.43 10.70
C ILE A 132 18.82 14.94 10.82
N GLY A 133 19.84 14.47 10.10
CA GLY A 133 20.35 13.10 10.22
C GLY A 133 20.83 12.77 11.64
N ALA A 134 21.50 13.71 12.32
CA ALA A 134 21.90 13.55 13.72
C ALA A 134 20.69 13.42 14.66
N THR A 135 19.64 14.23 14.49
CA THR A 135 18.38 14.09 15.23
C THR A 135 17.75 12.72 15.03
N LEU A 136 17.63 12.23 13.79
CA LEU A 136 17.03 10.92 13.53
C LEU A 136 17.88 9.77 14.10
N LYS A 137 19.22 9.90 14.07
CA LYS A 137 20.17 8.98 14.75
C LYS A 137 19.94 8.94 16.25
N TYR A 138 19.82 10.12 16.86
CA TYR A 138 19.66 10.31 18.29
C TYR A 138 18.31 9.77 18.78
N LEU A 139 17.20 10.10 18.09
CA LEU A 139 15.87 9.60 18.40
C LEU A 139 15.75 8.08 18.25
N ALA A 140 16.47 7.46 17.30
CA ALA A 140 16.53 6.00 17.20
C ALA A 140 17.22 5.35 18.40
N ALA A 141 18.27 5.98 18.94
CA ALA A 141 19.00 5.48 20.11
C ALA A 141 18.30 5.82 21.44
N HIS A 142 17.59 6.95 21.51
CA HIS A 142 17.02 7.54 22.72
C HIS A 142 15.54 7.90 22.50
N PRO A 143 14.65 6.90 22.36
CA PRO A 143 13.26 7.09 21.91
C PRO A 143 12.37 7.91 22.85
N TYR A 144 12.76 8.08 24.11
CA TYR A 144 12.03 8.88 25.11
C TYR A 144 12.46 10.37 25.13
N SER A 145 13.25 10.82 24.15
CA SER A 145 13.71 12.21 24.08
C SER A 145 12.58 13.14 23.64
N GLN A 146 12.40 14.23 24.39
CA GLN A 146 11.25 15.13 24.28
C GLN A 146 11.64 16.48 23.68
N LEU A 147 10.64 17.20 23.16
CA LEU A 147 10.78 18.61 22.80
C LEU A 147 9.46 19.33 23.09
N GLU A 148 9.41 20.04 24.23
CA GLU A 148 8.26 20.85 24.63
C GLU A 148 8.11 22.08 23.71
N GLU A 149 6.88 22.61 23.61
CA GLU A 149 6.58 23.74 22.71
C GLU A 149 7.37 25.00 23.09
N GLU A 150 7.50 25.28 24.40
CA GLU A 150 8.29 26.38 24.93
C GLU A 150 9.79 26.18 24.67
N ALA A 151 10.30 24.95 24.75
CA ALA A 151 11.70 24.64 24.48
C ALA A 151 12.03 24.81 22.99
N TYR A 152 11.12 24.41 22.10
CA TYR A 152 11.21 24.68 20.66
C TYR A 152 11.23 26.18 20.37
N ALA A 153 10.26 26.93 20.93
CA ALA A 153 10.16 28.38 20.73
C ALA A 153 11.38 29.15 21.26
N GLN A 154 11.91 28.76 22.43
CA GLN A 154 13.14 29.35 22.98
C GLN A 154 14.35 29.05 22.11
N THR A 155 14.46 27.82 21.57
CA THR A 155 15.58 27.45 20.68
C THR A 155 15.54 28.23 19.37
N LEU A 156 14.35 28.48 18.79
CA LEU A 156 14.20 29.37 17.63
C LEU A 156 14.70 30.79 17.92
N GLU A 157 14.33 31.36 19.06
CA GLU A 157 14.78 32.70 19.47
C GLU A 157 16.30 32.74 19.70
N ASP A 158 16.89 31.69 20.27
CA ASP A 158 18.35 31.59 20.45
C ASP A 158 19.11 31.49 19.12
N ILE A 159 18.59 30.73 18.14
CA ILE A 159 19.11 30.68 16.75
C ILE A 159 19.04 32.08 16.13
N ARG A 160 17.88 32.75 16.24
CA ARG A 160 17.67 34.11 15.71
C ARG A 160 18.61 35.13 16.35
N LEU A 161 18.80 35.07 17.66
CA LEU A 161 19.71 35.94 18.41
C LEU A 161 21.19 35.66 18.14
N ARG A 162 21.58 34.42 17.79
CA ARG A 162 22.93 34.13 17.25
C ARG A 162 23.10 34.82 15.89
N GLY A 163 22.19 34.60 14.95
CA GLY A 163 22.23 35.22 13.62
C GLY A 163 22.36 36.73 13.67
N VAL A 164 21.53 37.41 14.48
CA VAL A 164 21.56 38.88 14.63
C VAL A 164 22.89 39.40 15.19
N LYS A 165 23.59 38.65 16.05
CA LYS A 165 24.92 39.03 16.57
C LYS A 165 26.04 38.89 15.53
N GLU A 166 25.83 38.05 14.52
CA GLU A 166 26.80 37.75 13.45
C GLU A 166 26.63 38.67 12.22
N ILE A 167 25.57 39.50 12.19
CA ILE A 167 25.37 40.54 11.17
C ILE A 167 26.53 41.55 11.20
N GLY A 168 27.49 41.36 10.28
CA GLY A 168 28.65 42.24 10.10
C GLY A 168 29.97 41.52 9.83
N THR A 169 30.05 40.19 9.97
CA THR A 169 31.22 39.42 9.52
C THR A 169 31.20 39.19 8.01
N GLU A 170 32.37 39.22 7.36
CA GLU A 170 32.48 38.98 5.91
C GLU A 170 32.16 37.52 5.58
N GLY A 171 31.16 37.30 4.72
CA GLY A 171 30.53 35.99 4.52
C GLY A 171 29.46 35.75 5.59
N GLY A 172 28.18 35.89 5.21
CA GLY A 172 27.07 35.67 6.15
C GLY A 172 27.08 34.23 6.64
N SER A 173 26.96 34.04 7.95
CA SER A 173 26.92 32.71 8.56
C SER A 173 25.59 32.00 8.29
N LEU A 174 25.59 30.68 8.41
CA LEU A 174 24.37 29.86 8.45
C LEU A 174 23.32 30.43 9.41
N TYR A 175 23.73 30.88 10.61
CA TYR A 175 22.82 31.49 11.58
C TYR A 175 22.26 32.85 11.11
N THR A 176 23.01 33.63 10.33
CA THR A 176 22.49 34.87 9.71
C THR A 176 21.40 34.55 8.69
N LEU A 177 21.60 33.51 7.87
CA LEU A 177 20.59 33.05 6.90
C LEU A 177 19.35 32.47 7.61
N LEU A 178 19.54 31.64 8.65
CA LEU A 178 18.45 31.10 9.48
C LEU A 178 17.62 32.21 10.14
N ALA A 179 18.26 33.25 10.68
CA ALA A 179 17.55 34.37 11.29
C ALA A 179 16.71 35.15 10.27
N ALA A 180 17.20 35.30 9.03
CA ALA A 180 16.45 35.94 7.95
C ALA A 180 15.33 35.05 7.38
N SER A 181 15.52 33.73 7.34
CA SER A 181 14.52 32.80 6.82
C SER A 181 13.35 32.53 7.77
N MET A 182 13.43 32.95 9.03
CA MET A 182 12.34 32.90 10.01
C MET A 182 11.29 34.03 9.85
N GLU A 183 11.46 34.94 8.88
CA GLU A 183 10.52 36.03 8.64
C GLU A 183 9.45 35.68 7.57
N GLY A 184 8.19 36.04 7.83
CA GLY A 184 7.08 35.94 6.87
C GLY A 184 6.29 34.62 6.89
N GLU A 185 5.33 34.49 5.97
CA GLU A 185 4.37 33.37 5.90
C GLU A 185 5.01 32.02 5.56
N SER A 186 6.25 32.04 5.03
CA SER A 186 7.03 30.84 4.70
C SER A 186 8.27 30.70 5.61
N ALA A 187 8.16 31.18 6.86
CA ALA A 187 9.22 31.07 7.86
C ALA A 187 9.78 29.64 7.96
N TRP A 188 11.11 29.50 7.91
CA TRP A 188 11.82 28.23 8.11
C TRP A 188 13.09 28.41 8.97
N PRO A 189 13.32 27.58 10.00
CA PRO A 189 12.34 26.69 10.63
C PRO A 189 11.08 27.43 11.08
N ALA A 190 9.91 26.78 10.97
CA ALA A 190 8.62 27.43 11.17
C ALA A 190 8.34 27.71 12.66
N PRO A 191 7.56 28.76 13.01
CA PRO A 191 7.24 29.04 14.40
C PRO A 191 6.38 27.94 15.03
N ALA A 192 6.40 27.86 16.36
CA ALA A 192 5.72 26.81 17.15
C ALA A 192 4.25 26.63 16.74
N GLN A 193 3.50 27.74 16.60
CA GLN A 193 2.11 27.74 16.16
C GLN A 193 1.92 27.05 14.81
N THR A 194 2.76 27.32 13.81
CA THR A 194 2.67 26.68 12.48
C THR A 194 3.00 25.18 12.55
N VAL A 195 3.97 24.78 13.38
CA VAL A 195 4.24 23.35 13.63
C VAL A 195 3.03 22.69 14.31
N ASN A 196 2.43 23.34 15.31
CA ASN A 196 1.28 22.86 16.05
C ASN A 196 0.05 22.70 15.14
N ASP A 197 -0.29 23.73 14.35
CA ASP A 197 -1.46 23.75 13.46
C ASP A 197 -1.36 22.73 12.32
N TYR A 198 -0.18 22.61 11.67
CA TYR A 198 -0.03 21.80 10.45
C TYR A 198 0.52 20.38 10.72
N LEU A 199 1.52 20.23 11.61
CA LEU A 199 2.02 18.89 11.98
C LEU A 199 1.17 18.24 13.07
N GLY A 200 0.59 19.02 13.98
CA GLY A 200 -0.16 18.53 15.13
C GLY A 200 -1.69 18.60 15.05
N ASP A 201 -2.26 19.15 13.98
CA ASP A 201 -3.70 19.48 13.87
C ASP A 201 -4.22 20.34 15.06
N GLY A 202 -3.36 21.21 15.60
CA GLY A 202 -3.63 22.01 16.81
C GLY A 202 -3.29 21.29 18.13
N ASN A 203 -2.58 20.16 18.08
CA ASN A 203 -2.03 19.46 19.23
C ASN A 203 -0.52 19.18 19.06
N TRP A 204 0.32 19.87 19.86
CA TRP A 204 1.78 19.73 19.82
C TRP A 204 2.25 18.28 20.01
N SER A 205 1.66 17.57 20.97
CA SER A 205 1.98 16.19 21.32
C SER A 205 1.69 15.22 20.18
N LEU A 206 0.62 15.48 19.41
CA LEU A 206 0.32 14.73 18.18
C LEU A 206 1.38 14.99 17.09
N GLY A 207 1.85 16.23 16.96
CA GLY A 207 2.95 16.60 16.06
C GLY A 207 4.27 15.92 16.44
N MET A 208 4.55 15.77 17.74
CA MET A 208 5.72 15.03 18.22
C MET A 208 5.62 13.54 17.86
N LEU A 209 4.48 12.87 18.12
CA LEU A 209 4.26 11.48 17.72
C LEU A 209 4.45 11.27 16.21
N ARG A 210 3.84 12.13 15.38
CA ARG A 210 3.90 12.08 13.91
C ARG A 210 5.32 12.18 13.38
N THR A 211 6.20 12.92 14.07
CA THR A 211 7.61 13.08 13.70
C THR A 211 8.55 12.13 14.44
N GLY A 212 8.01 11.30 15.35
CA GLY A 212 8.73 10.30 16.14
C GLY A 212 9.60 10.89 17.25
N ILE A 213 9.15 12.00 17.85
CA ILE A 213 9.65 12.60 19.09
C ILE A 213 8.70 12.18 20.22
N TYR A 214 9.19 12.01 21.45
CA TYR A 214 8.34 11.61 22.58
C TYR A 214 7.59 12.85 23.14
N PRO A 215 6.24 12.86 23.16
CA PRO A 215 5.49 13.93 23.81
C PRO A 215 5.48 13.77 25.33
N ALA A 216 5.34 14.86 26.09
CA ALA A 216 5.36 14.82 27.55
C ALA A 216 4.27 13.89 28.13
N GLU A 217 3.08 13.90 27.52
CA GLU A 217 1.89 13.17 27.95
C GLU A 217 1.88 11.70 27.51
N ALA A 218 2.88 11.20 26.77
CA ALA A 218 2.90 9.81 26.32
C ALA A 218 2.84 8.79 27.47
N LEU A 219 3.37 9.12 28.65
CA LEU A 219 3.26 8.22 29.81
C LEU A 219 1.83 8.14 30.34
N GLU A 220 1.10 9.25 30.33
CA GLU A 220 -0.28 9.35 30.84
C GLU A 220 -1.30 8.69 29.88
N ASN A 221 -0.96 8.65 28.59
CA ASN A 221 -1.75 8.00 27.53
C ASN A 221 -1.21 6.60 27.16
N GLU A 222 -0.30 6.03 27.95
CA GLU A 222 0.30 4.69 27.74
C GLU A 222 0.93 4.48 26.33
N TRP A 223 1.47 5.54 25.71
CA TRP A 223 2.11 5.49 24.40
C TRP A 223 3.58 5.03 24.50
N TYR A 224 3.81 3.73 24.28
CA TYR A 224 5.16 3.15 24.27
C TYR A 224 5.89 3.40 22.94
N ILE A 225 7.05 4.06 23.01
CA ILE A 225 7.84 4.51 21.84
C ILE A 225 9.18 3.75 21.72
N ASP A 226 9.40 2.70 22.51
CA ASP A 226 10.62 1.88 22.43
C ASP A 226 10.55 0.78 21.36
N ALA A 227 11.69 0.11 21.15
CA ALA A 227 11.82 -0.95 20.15
C ALA A 227 11.05 -2.25 20.48
N ALA A 228 10.66 -2.48 21.74
CA ALA A 228 9.92 -3.66 22.17
C ALA A 228 8.41 -3.51 21.94
N ALA A 229 7.90 -2.27 21.92
CA ALA A 229 6.52 -1.95 21.54
C ALA A 229 6.18 -2.33 20.08
N VAL A 230 7.17 -2.57 19.22
CA VAL A 230 6.96 -3.05 17.85
C VAL A 230 6.98 -4.59 17.83
N PRO A 231 5.88 -5.27 17.44
CA PRO A 231 5.79 -6.73 17.50
C PRO A 231 6.66 -7.44 16.44
N GLU A 232 6.77 -8.76 16.53
CA GLU A 232 7.53 -9.58 15.56
C GLU A 232 6.81 -9.71 14.21
N ASP A 233 5.48 -9.75 14.23
CA ASP A 233 4.60 -9.77 13.04
C ASP A 233 4.33 -8.37 12.46
N PHE A 234 5.08 -7.35 12.89
CA PHE A 234 4.94 -5.97 12.41
C PHE A 234 4.98 -5.85 10.87
N ALA A 235 5.83 -6.62 10.19
CA ALA A 235 5.92 -6.56 8.73
C ALA A 235 4.66 -7.17 8.04
N PRO A 236 4.28 -8.44 8.28
CA PRO A 236 3.10 -9.02 7.65
C PRO A 236 1.77 -8.42 8.13
N LYS A 237 1.68 -7.77 9.30
CA LYS A 237 0.44 -7.10 9.75
C LYS A 237 0.47 -5.57 9.58
N THR A 238 1.30 -4.86 10.33
CA THR A 238 1.18 -3.38 10.37
C THR A 238 1.75 -2.71 9.11
N LEU A 239 2.92 -3.15 8.64
CA LEU A 239 3.54 -2.55 7.47
C LEU A 239 2.79 -2.87 6.17
N SER A 240 2.24 -4.08 6.05
CA SER A 240 1.43 -4.50 4.89
C SER A 240 0.14 -3.68 4.76
N LEU A 241 -0.57 -3.44 5.87
CA LEU A 241 -1.73 -2.56 5.90
C LEU A 241 -1.36 -1.12 5.52
N PHE A 242 -0.26 -0.58 6.05
CA PHE A 242 0.22 0.75 5.67
C PHE A 242 0.60 0.83 4.18
N LEU A 243 1.29 -0.18 3.63
CA LEU A 243 1.63 -0.23 2.21
C LEU A 243 0.38 -0.33 1.32
N SER A 244 -0.66 -1.02 1.79
CA SER A 244 -1.96 -1.11 1.10
C SER A 244 -2.74 0.20 1.16
N TYR A 245 -2.72 0.90 2.30
CA TYR A 245 -3.23 2.27 2.44
C TYR A 245 -2.52 3.22 1.45
N CYS A 246 -1.19 3.20 1.40
CA CYS A 246 -0.40 3.98 0.45
C CYS A 246 -0.77 3.69 -1.01
N ALA A 247 -0.90 2.41 -1.39
CA ALA A 247 -1.29 2.02 -2.74
C ALA A 247 -2.72 2.45 -3.11
N ARG A 248 -3.66 2.40 -2.15
CA ARG A 248 -5.07 2.80 -2.37
C ARG A 248 -5.22 4.30 -2.59
N TYR A 249 -4.50 5.13 -1.83
CA TYR A 249 -4.64 6.58 -1.84
C TYR A 249 -3.59 7.32 -2.68
N ASP A 250 -2.85 6.60 -3.53
CA ASP A 250 -1.75 7.10 -4.37
C ASP A 250 -0.71 7.92 -3.57
N ARG A 251 -0.25 7.35 -2.44
CA ARG A 251 0.72 7.99 -1.54
C ARG A 251 2.04 7.23 -1.51
N GLU A 252 3.15 7.95 -1.51
CA GLU A 252 4.44 7.35 -1.23
C GLU A 252 4.55 6.89 0.25
N PRO A 253 5.11 5.71 0.52
CA PRO A 253 5.25 5.19 1.89
C PRO A 253 6.48 5.81 2.58
N THR A 254 6.43 7.10 2.90
CA THR A 254 7.50 7.85 3.61
C THR A 254 7.35 7.73 5.14
N ALA A 255 8.41 8.03 5.90
CA ALA A 255 8.36 8.01 7.36
C ALA A 255 7.26 8.93 7.92
N LEU A 256 7.12 10.12 7.34
CA LEU A 256 6.13 11.10 7.78
C LEU A 256 4.71 10.64 7.46
N ASN A 257 4.47 10.04 6.28
CA ASN A 257 3.16 9.45 5.96
C ASN A 257 2.80 8.29 6.90
N TYR A 258 3.77 7.48 7.34
CA TYR A 258 3.54 6.50 8.40
C TYR A 258 3.24 7.17 9.76
N GLY A 259 3.93 8.26 10.09
CA GLY A 259 3.67 9.06 11.29
C GLY A 259 2.24 9.60 11.34
N TYR A 260 1.75 10.20 10.25
CA TYR A 260 0.35 10.62 10.13
C TYR A 260 -0.63 9.45 10.22
N TRP A 261 -0.35 8.34 9.52
CA TRP A 261 -1.23 7.17 9.52
C TRP A 261 -1.32 6.49 10.90
N SER A 262 -0.18 6.26 11.56
CA SER A 262 -0.12 5.63 12.90
C SER A 262 -0.72 6.48 14.02
N THR A 263 -0.96 7.78 13.78
CA THR A 263 -1.55 8.73 14.74
C THR A 263 -2.98 9.13 14.41
N ILE A 264 -3.62 8.47 13.43
CA ILE A 264 -5.07 8.52 13.26
C ILE A 264 -5.71 8.08 14.60
N PRO A 265 -6.73 8.77 15.15
CA PRO A 265 -7.27 8.56 16.52
C PRO A 265 -7.74 7.14 16.89
N THR A 266 -7.77 6.23 15.94
CA THR A 266 -8.27 4.86 16.03
C THR A 266 -7.25 3.82 15.55
N LEU A 267 -6.10 4.27 15.01
CA LEU A 267 -4.90 3.46 14.83
C LEU A 267 -3.90 3.69 15.96
N ILE A 268 -4.01 4.81 16.68
CA ILE A 268 -3.30 5.05 17.94
C ILE A 268 -3.53 3.85 18.89
N GLU A 269 -2.48 3.44 19.60
CA GLU A 269 -2.40 2.21 20.42
C GLU A 269 -2.54 0.86 19.64
N GLN A 270 -3.26 0.83 18.51
CA GLN A 270 -3.43 -0.36 17.66
C GLN A 270 -2.22 -0.66 16.77
N VAL A 271 -1.42 0.37 16.44
CA VAL A 271 -0.17 0.21 15.68
C VAL A 271 0.99 0.95 16.36
N PRO A 272 2.24 0.45 16.27
CA PRO A 272 3.38 1.12 16.89
C PRO A 272 3.62 2.50 16.26
N PRO A 273 3.86 3.55 17.07
CA PRO A 273 4.12 4.90 16.56
C PRO A 273 5.45 4.97 15.79
N LEU A 274 5.64 6.00 14.96
CA LEU A 274 6.85 6.18 14.15
C LEU A 274 8.15 6.11 14.97
N GLY A 275 8.16 6.65 16.19
CA GLY A 275 9.32 6.59 17.08
C GLY A 275 9.70 5.16 17.50
N ALA A 276 8.71 4.29 17.77
CA ALA A 276 8.94 2.88 18.10
C ALA A 276 9.54 2.11 16.91
N VAL A 277 8.99 2.35 15.72
CA VAL A 277 9.52 1.78 14.46
C VAL A 277 10.96 2.26 14.21
N ARG A 278 11.24 3.55 14.43
CA ARG A 278 12.59 4.13 14.34
C ARG A 278 13.54 3.51 15.37
N ALA A 279 13.10 3.28 16.61
CA ALA A 279 13.89 2.63 17.64
C ALA A 279 14.26 1.16 17.31
N LYS A 280 13.33 0.40 16.72
CA LYS A 280 13.59 -1.01 16.34
C LYS A 280 14.46 -1.18 15.11
N PHE A 281 14.32 -0.30 14.11
CA PHE A 281 14.96 -0.48 12.79
C PHE A 281 16.04 0.56 12.44
N GLY A 282 16.20 1.62 13.23
CA GLY A 282 17.18 2.70 13.03
C GLY A 282 16.75 3.74 11.99
N SER A 283 16.29 3.31 10.82
CA SER A 283 15.77 4.18 9.76
C SER A 283 14.56 3.60 9.07
N TRP A 284 13.71 4.48 8.53
CA TRP A 284 12.49 4.07 7.82
C TRP A 284 12.78 3.28 6.54
N GLN A 285 13.82 3.67 5.79
CA GLN A 285 14.33 2.88 4.67
C GLN A 285 14.71 1.45 5.07
N THR A 286 15.32 1.26 6.25
CA THR A 286 15.64 -0.06 6.80
C THR A 286 14.37 -0.84 7.14
N THR A 287 13.35 -0.19 7.74
CA THR A 287 12.03 -0.76 7.98
C THR A 287 11.39 -1.27 6.68
N LEU A 288 11.31 -0.42 5.65
CA LEU A 288 10.74 -0.77 4.35
C LEU A 288 11.48 -1.93 3.70
N HIS A 289 12.81 -1.89 3.67
CA HIS A 289 13.62 -2.93 3.02
C HIS A 289 13.47 -4.30 3.72
N ARG A 290 13.61 -4.33 5.06
CA ARG A 290 13.45 -5.57 5.84
C ARG A 290 12.01 -6.09 5.77
N GLY A 291 11.04 -5.20 5.96
CA GLY A 291 9.62 -5.55 5.98
C GLY A 291 9.14 -6.08 4.63
N ARG A 292 9.46 -5.41 3.51
CA ARG A 292 9.16 -5.94 2.16
C ARG A 292 9.84 -7.29 1.90
N THR A 293 11.06 -7.49 2.40
CA THR A 293 11.77 -8.77 2.28
C THR A 293 11.12 -9.89 3.09
N GLN A 294 10.60 -9.57 4.28
CA GLN A 294 9.82 -10.50 5.11
C GLN A 294 8.48 -10.85 4.46
N ILE A 295 7.70 -9.83 4.07
CA ILE A 295 6.41 -10.00 3.37
C ILE A 295 6.56 -10.82 2.08
N ALA A 296 7.67 -10.67 1.36
CA ALA A 296 7.98 -11.43 0.14
C ALA A 296 8.73 -12.77 0.39
N ARG A 297 9.06 -13.10 1.65
CA ARG A 297 9.52 -14.45 2.06
C ARG A 297 8.32 -15.28 2.50
N GLU A 298 7.45 -14.66 3.27
CA GLU A 298 6.01 -14.89 3.21
C GLU A 298 5.52 -14.61 1.76
N LEU A 299 4.31 -15.03 1.38
CA LEU A 299 3.88 -15.29 -0.02
C LEU A 299 4.74 -16.34 -0.80
N ARG A 300 6.08 -16.32 -0.73
CA ARG A 300 6.98 -17.31 -1.37
C ARG A 300 7.08 -18.64 -0.65
N LEU A 301 7.04 -18.65 0.68
CA LEU A 301 6.90 -19.89 1.46
C LEU A 301 5.53 -20.52 1.22
N TRP A 302 4.52 -19.69 0.97
CA TRP A 302 3.12 -20.05 0.81
C TRP A 302 2.89 -20.71 -0.55
N THR A 303 3.25 -20.05 -1.65
CA THR A 303 3.28 -20.62 -3.01
C THR A 303 4.11 -21.91 -3.15
N LYS A 304 5.10 -22.11 -2.28
CA LYS A 304 5.85 -23.39 -2.19
C LYS A 304 5.13 -24.46 -1.39
N ASN A 305 4.43 -24.08 -0.32
CA ASN A 305 3.58 -25.01 0.44
C ASN A 305 2.43 -25.48 -0.45
N GLU A 306 1.72 -24.58 -1.13
CA GLU A 306 0.67 -24.91 -2.12
C GLU A 306 1.19 -25.89 -3.18
N ALA A 307 2.32 -25.56 -3.85
CA ALA A 307 2.92 -26.44 -4.85
C ALA A 307 3.33 -27.81 -4.26
N SER A 308 3.67 -27.89 -2.97
CA SER A 308 3.97 -29.16 -2.31
C SER A 308 2.72 -29.95 -1.91
N VAL A 309 1.63 -29.27 -1.52
CA VAL A 309 0.32 -29.89 -1.24
C VAL A 309 -0.28 -30.43 -2.53
N ALA A 310 -0.34 -29.62 -3.59
CA ALA A 310 -0.80 -30.04 -4.91
C ALA A 310 0.03 -31.20 -5.49
N ALA A 311 1.34 -31.24 -5.24
CA ALA A 311 2.18 -32.39 -5.63
C ALA A 311 1.89 -33.65 -4.81
N VAL A 312 1.57 -33.52 -3.51
CA VAL A 312 1.15 -34.64 -2.67
C VAL A 312 -0.23 -35.15 -3.10
N GLU A 313 -1.17 -34.25 -3.39
CA GLU A 313 -2.52 -34.59 -3.87
C GLU A 313 -2.50 -35.22 -5.26
N ALA A 314 -1.68 -34.71 -6.18
CA ALA A 314 -1.44 -35.36 -7.48
C ALA A 314 -0.85 -36.77 -7.30
N SER A 315 0.14 -36.95 -6.42
CA SER A 315 0.69 -38.29 -6.13
C SER A 315 -0.33 -39.23 -5.47
N ALA A 316 -1.24 -38.69 -4.66
CA ALA A 316 -2.34 -39.44 -4.06
C ALA A 316 -3.40 -39.84 -5.10
N ALA A 317 -3.70 -38.95 -6.06
CA ALA A 317 -4.58 -39.23 -7.18
C ALA A 317 -3.98 -40.30 -8.11
N GLU A 318 -2.71 -40.17 -8.51
CA GLU A 318 -1.99 -41.18 -9.30
C GLU A 318 -1.99 -42.55 -8.59
N SER A 319 -1.79 -42.59 -7.27
CA SER A 319 -1.86 -43.85 -6.52
C SER A 319 -3.26 -44.47 -6.52
N LYS A 320 -4.34 -43.65 -6.38
CA LYS A 320 -5.73 -44.13 -6.47
C LYS A 320 -6.12 -44.60 -7.86
N GLU A 321 -5.68 -43.91 -8.92
CA GLU A 321 -5.89 -44.35 -10.29
C GLU A 321 -5.15 -45.67 -10.58
N SER A 322 -3.95 -45.86 -10.01
CA SER A 322 -3.23 -47.14 -10.11
C SER A 322 -3.93 -48.29 -9.38
N GLU A 323 -4.54 -48.04 -8.22
CA GLU A 323 -5.33 -49.02 -7.48
C GLU A 323 -6.66 -49.35 -8.19
N ALA A 324 -7.32 -48.35 -8.79
CA ALA A 324 -8.53 -48.54 -9.59
C ALA A 324 -8.25 -49.33 -10.88
N SER A 325 -7.18 -48.99 -11.61
CA SER A 325 -6.75 -49.73 -12.81
C SER A 325 -6.38 -51.19 -12.51
N ALA A 326 -5.71 -51.44 -11.38
CA ALA A 326 -5.38 -52.81 -10.96
C ALA A 326 -6.62 -53.62 -10.52
N ALA A 327 -7.67 -52.95 -10.02
CA ALA A 327 -8.95 -53.59 -9.71
C ALA A 327 -9.75 -53.93 -10.98
N GLU A 328 -9.80 -53.03 -11.97
CA GLU A 328 -10.46 -53.29 -13.26
C GLU A 328 -9.78 -54.41 -14.06
N GLU A 329 -8.45 -54.50 -14.08
CA GLU A 329 -7.76 -55.64 -14.71
C GLU A 329 -8.10 -56.99 -14.04
N LEU A 330 -8.28 -57.01 -12.71
CA LEU A 330 -8.69 -58.22 -11.98
C LEU A 330 -10.15 -58.61 -12.29
N GLU A 331 -11.06 -57.64 -12.37
CA GLU A 331 -12.48 -57.90 -12.63
C GLU A 331 -12.73 -58.34 -14.09
N LEU A 332 -11.95 -57.83 -15.05
CA LEU A 332 -11.98 -58.28 -16.44
C LEU A 332 -11.45 -59.73 -16.61
N LEU A 333 -10.44 -60.12 -15.84
CA LEU A 333 -9.90 -61.50 -15.88
C LEU A 333 -10.88 -62.53 -15.31
N ASP A 334 -11.64 -62.20 -14.26
CA ASP A 334 -12.72 -63.04 -13.75
C ASP A 334 -13.92 -63.10 -14.74
N ALA A 335 -14.20 -62.00 -15.46
CA ALA A 335 -15.25 -61.97 -16.47
C ALA A 335 -14.94 -62.84 -17.70
N GLU A 336 -13.69 -62.86 -18.21
CA GLU A 336 -13.31 -63.76 -19.32
C GLU A 336 -13.37 -65.25 -18.94
N LEU A 337 -13.11 -65.59 -17.67
CA LEU A 337 -13.24 -66.98 -17.18
C LEU A 337 -14.68 -67.48 -17.10
N THR A 338 -15.68 -66.60 -16.97
CA THR A 338 -17.09 -66.99 -16.86
C THR A 338 -17.83 -67.16 -18.19
N ASN A 339 -17.33 -66.58 -19.29
CA ASN A 339 -17.98 -66.65 -20.61
C ASN A 339 -17.50 -67.82 -21.51
N ALA A 340 -16.61 -68.69 -21.01
CA ALA A 340 -16.03 -69.79 -21.78
C ALA A 340 -16.87 -71.09 -21.82
N GLU A 341 -17.93 -71.21 -21.01
CA GLU A 341 -18.83 -72.38 -20.99
C GLU A 341 -20.30 -71.98 -21.13
N LEU A 342 -20.84 -72.07 -22.36
CA LEU A 342 -22.15 -72.65 -22.72
C LEU A 342 -22.60 -72.24 -24.13
N THR A 343 -22.36 -73.11 -25.12
CA THR A 343 -22.98 -73.06 -26.45
C THR A 343 -23.90 -74.26 -26.65
N GLU A 344 -25.17 -74.06 -27.04
CA GLU A 344 -25.81 -74.73 -28.20
C GLU A 344 -27.33 -74.42 -28.37
N ALA A 345 -27.77 -74.49 -29.63
CA ALA A 345 -29.14 -74.74 -30.15
C ALA A 345 -30.19 -73.60 -30.31
N GLU A 346 -30.38 -73.17 -31.58
CA GLU A 346 -31.65 -73.07 -32.37
C GLU A 346 -32.89 -72.26 -31.85
N LEU A 347 -33.75 -71.60 -32.66
CA LEU A 347 -34.00 -71.57 -34.12
C LEU A 347 -34.90 -70.36 -34.54
N ALA A 348 -34.84 -69.97 -35.84
CA ALA A 348 -35.87 -69.32 -36.69
C ALA A 348 -36.13 -67.77 -36.67
N GLU A 349 -36.13 -67.21 -37.90
CA GLU A 349 -36.53 -65.83 -38.32
C GLU A 349 -37.97 -65.86 -38.96
N PRO A 350 -38.45 -64.83 -39.72
CA PRO A 350 -38.20 -63.36 -39.75
C PRO A 350 -39.51 -62.51 -39.71
N ASP A 351 -39.43 -61.17 -39.69
CA ASP A 351 -40.10 -60.31 -40.69
C ASP A 351 -39.78 -58.80 -40.54
N THR A 352 -39.80 -58.09 -41.68
CA THR A 352 -39.64 -56.63 -41.91
C THR A 352 -40.68 -56.24 -43.01
N PRO A 353 -41.12 -54.97 -43.25
CA PRO A 353 -40.19 -53.86 -43.57
C PRO A 353 -40.65 -52.37 -43.46
N ASP A 354 -39.64 -51.51 -43.71
CA ASP A 354 -39.61 -50.21 -44.39
C ASP A 354 -40.38 -48.96 -43.92
N GLY A 355 -39.76 -47.78 -44.13
CA GLY A 355 -40.37 -46.47 -43.86
C GLY A 355 -39.44 -45.25 -43.71
N SER A 356 -38.66 -44.90 -44.74
CA SER A 356 -38.09 -43.54 -44.95
C SER A 356 -38.80 -42.86 -46.14
N PRO A 357 -38.79 -41.51 -46.36
CA PRO A 357 -37.63 -40.62 -46.16
C PRO A 357 -37.87 -39.09 -45.89
N ALA A 358 -36.76 -38.35 -45.81
CA ALA A 358 -36.49 -36.98 -46.33
C ALA A 358 -37.02 -35.71 -45.60
N GLY A 359 -36.08 -34.76 -45.37
CA GLY A 359 -36.39 -33.33 -45.13
C GLY A 359 -35.31 -32.54 -44.38
N ALA A 360 -34.46 -31.79 -45.09
CA ALA A 360 -33.60 -30.72 -44.56
C ALA A 360 -34.00 -29.40 -45.27
N PRO A 361 -33.82 -28.17 -44.70
CA PRO A 361 -32.49 -27.65 -44.38
C PRO A 361 -32.40 -26.73 -43.12
N THR A 362 -31.17 -26.23 -42.94
CA THR A 362 -30.59 -25.42 -41.84
C THR A 362 -31.05 -23.96 -41.74
N GLU A 363 -31.18 -23.45 -40.51
CA GLU A 363 -30.81 -22.07 -40.10
C GLU A 363 -30.40 -22.10 -38.60
N PRO A 364 -29.54 -21.18 -38.11
CA PRO A 364 -28.94 -21.29 -36.77
C PRO A 364 -29.87 -20.72 -35.68
N ALA A 365 -30.27 -21.58 -34.74
CA ALA A 365 -30.92 -21.14 -33.50
C ALA A 365 -29.89 -20.70 -32.46
N GLU A 366 -30.22 -19.65 -31.71
CA GLU A 366 -29.46 -19.16 -30.56
C GLU A 366 -29.26 -20.27 -29.50
N PRO A 367 -28.15 -20.29 -28.74
CA PRO A 367 -27.99 -21.23 -27.64
C PRO A 367 -29.04 -20.96 -26.56
N ALA A 368 -30.03 -21.85 -26.47
CA ALA A 368 -31.13 -21.75 -25.53
C ALA A 368 -30.61 -21.71 -24.08
N ARG A 369 -31.17 -20.80 -23.28
CA ARG A 369 -30.90 -20.69 -21.84
C ARG A 369 -31.46 -21.93 -21.12
N LEU A 370 -30.58 -22.83 -20.68
CA LEU A 370 -30.94 -23.97 -19.85
C LEU A 370 -31.51 -23.48 -18.50
N SER A 371 -32.83 -23.60 -18.32
CA SER A 371 -33.45 -23.42 -17.01
C SER A 371 -33.55 -24.75 -16.27
N ALA A 372 -33.32 -24.76 -14.95
CA ALA A 372 -33.34 -25.98 -14.13
C ALA A 372 -34.65 -26.78 -14.17
N ARG A 373 -35.71 -26.22 -14.78
CA ARG A 373 -37.02 -26.86 -14.93
C ARG A 373 -37.05 -27.91 -16.04
N GLU A 374 -36.26 -27.76 -17.11
CA GLU A 374 -36.26 -28.66 -18.27
C GLU A 374 -35.51 -29.98 -18.00
N LEU A 375 -34.59 -29.98 -17.02
CA LEU A 375 -33.94 -31.19 -16.50
C LEU A 375 -34.90 -32.14 -15.74
N THR A 376 -36.13 -31.70 -15.43
CA THR A 376 -37.08 -32.49 -14.61
C THR A 376 -38.02 -33.38 -15.46
N GLU A 377 -38.16 -33.13 -16.77
CA GLU A 377 -39.13 -33.85 -17.61
C GLU A 377 -38.55 -35.01 -18.46
N GLN A 378 -37.22 -35.20 -18.50
CA GLN A 378 -36.58 -36.32 -19.21
C GLN A 378 -36.42 -37.61 -18.40
N GLY A 379 -37.33 -37.87 -17.44
CA GLY A 379 -37.69 -39.23 -17.02
C GLY A 379 -36.60 -40.27 -16.75
N ILE A 380 -35.51 -39.92 -16.07
CA ILE A 380 -34.57 -40.89 -15.48
C ILE A 380 -34.79 -40.89 -13.97
N GLY A 381 -34.92 -42.10 -13.40
CA GLY A 381 -35.59 -42.32 -12.12
C GLY A 381 -34.95 -41.63 -10.91
N VAL A 382 -35.79 -41.30 -9.93
CA VAL A 382 -35.39 -40.86 -8.60
C VAL A 382 -34.61 -41.97 -7.91
N VAL A 383 -33.29 -41.99 -8.09
CA VAL A 383 -32.38 -42.62 -7.13
C VAL A 383 -32.27 -41.64 -5.98
N GLN A 384 -32.95 -41.95 -4.87
CA GLN A 384 -32.59 -41.37 -3.58
C GLN A 384 -31.20 -41.88 -3.20
N THR A 385 -30.15 -41.22 -3.70
CA THR A 385 -28.81 -41.33 -3.10
C THR A 385 -28.90 -40.67 -1.73
N ALA A 386 -29.30 -41.47 -0.74
CA ALA A 386 -29.37 -41.06 0.65
C ALA A 386 -28.00 -40.48 1.05
N HIS A 387 -27.92 -39.16 1.12
CA HIS A 387 -26.76 -38.46 1.66
C HIS A 387 -26.66 -38.89 3.12
N THR A 388 -25.84 -39.91 3.37
CA THR A 388 -25.93 -40.70 4.61
C THR A 388 -25.34 -39.95 5.80
N ASP A 389 -24.70 -38.82 5.53
CA ASP A 389 -24.46 -37.73 6.47
C ASP A 389 -24.72 -36.38 5.76
N LEU A 390 -25.84 -35.73 6.10
CA LEU A 390 -26.20 -34.41 5.59
C LEU A 390 -25.20 -33.33 6.04
N ALA A 391 -24.59 -33.48 7.23
CA ALA A 391 -23.57 -32.56 7.73
C ALA A 391 -22.24 -32.71 6.98
N ALA A 392 -21.89 -33.92 6.53
CA ALA A 392 -20.76 -34.13 5.63
C ALA A 392 -20.99 -33.42 4.28
N TYR A 393 -22.18 -33.56 3.68
CA TYR A 393 -22.53 -32.84 2.45
C TYR A 393 -22.41 -31.32 2.60
N HIS A 394 -23.00 -30.73 3.65
CA HIS A 394 -22.87 -29.29 3.90
C HIS A 394 -21.42 -28.86 4.11
N ARG A 395 -20.58 -29.68 4.76
CA ARG A 395 -19.15 -29.39 4.92
C ARG A 395 -18.44 -29.34 3.57
N THR A 396 -18.65 -30.33 2.70
CA THR A 396 -18.06 -30.38 1.35
C THR A 396 -18.52 -29.22 0.47
N GLN A 397 -19.77 -28.77 0.58
CA GLN A 397 -20.23 -27.57 -0.14
C GLN A 397 -19.54 -26.28 0.33
N TRP A 398 -19.26 -26.15 1.64
CA TRP A 398 -18.46 -25.03 2.16
C TRP A 398 -17.00 -25.09 1.70
N GLU A 399 -16.38 -26.26 1.73
CA GLU A 399 -15.01 -26.50 1.22
C GLU A 399 -14.91 -26.09 -0.26
N GLN A 400 -15.85 -26.53 -1.10
CA GLN A 400 -15.93 -26.14 -2.52
C GLN A 400 -16.18 -24.64 -2.73
N THR A 401 -16.93 -23.99 -1.85
CA THR A 401 -17.19 -22.53 -1.94
C THR A 401 -15.91 -21.75 -1.67
N VAL A 402 -15.10 -22.17 -0.70
CA VAL A 402 -13.79 -21.58 -0.41
C VAL A 402 -12.80 -21.82 -1.57
N GLU A 403 -12.77 -23.03 -2.12
CA GLU A 403 -11.92 -23.40 -3.27
C GLU A 403 -12.20 -22.55 -4.50
N VAL A 404 -13.46 -22.51 -4.97
CA VAL A 404 -13.87 -21.72 -6.15
C VAL A 404 -13.62 -20.22 -5.95
N PHE A 405 -13.81 -19.69 -4.74
CA PHE A 405 -13.55 -18.29 -4.46
C PHE A 405 -12.04 -17.98 -4.41
N GLY A 406 -11.23 -18.88 -3.85
CA GLY A 406 -9.77 -18.75 -3.80
C GLY A 406 -9.12 -18.84 -5.19
N GLU A 407 -9.59 -19.74 -6.07
CA GLU A 407 -9.16 -19.80 -7.46
C GLU A 407 -9.43 -18.48 -8.21
N ARG A 408 -10.61 -17.87 -8.00
CA ARG A 408 -10.95 -16.56 -8.57
C ARG A 408 -10.04 -15.46 -8.05
N LEU A 409 -9.76 -15.43 -6.75
CA LEU A 409 -8.82 -14.47 -6.16
C LEU A 409 -7.40 -14.65 -6.72
N ALA A 410 -6.94 -15.88 -6.94
CA ALA A 410 -5.63 -16.16 -7.55
C ALA A 410 -5.52 -15.59 -8.99
N GLN A 411 -6.63 -15.60 -9.73
CA GLN A 411 -6.73 -15.06 -11.09
C GLN A 411 -6.97 -13.53 -11.14
N LEU A 412 -7.36 -12.91 -10.03
CA LEU A 412 -7.73 -11.49 -9.96
C LEU A 412 -6.60 -10.57 -10.44
N ALA A 413 -6.86 -9.75 -11.45
CA ALA A 413 -5.86 -8.84 -12.02
C ALA A 413 -5.33 -7.81 -11.00
N TRP A 414 -4.12 -7.31 -11.22
CA TRP A 414 -3.55 -6.24 -10.39
C TRP A 414 -4.43 -4.98 -10.43
N ASN A 415 -4.58 -4.30 -9.28
CA ASN A 415 -5.51 -3.18 -9.05
C ASN A 415 -7.01 -3.48 -9.29
N ARG A 416 -7.43 -4.73 -9.53
CA ARG A 416 -8.84 -5.11 -9.44
C ARG A 416 -9.21 -5.49 -8.01
N ARG A 417 -10.51 -5.36 -7.71
CA ARG A 417 -11.18 -5.85 -6.50
C ARG A 417 -12.19 -6.91 -6.92
N LEU A 418 -12.54 -7.81 -5.99
CA LEU A 418 -13.64 -8.76 -6.11
C LEU A 418 -14.54 -8.58 -4.89
N SER A 419 -15.78 -8.16 -5.10
CA SER A 419 -16.77 -7.95 -4.04
C SER A 419 -17.67 -9.18 -3.95
N THR A 420 -17.81 -9.74 -2.76
CA THR A 420 -18.70 -10.89 -2.47
C THR A 420 -19.85 -10.44 -1.61
N TYR A 421 -21.08 -10.73 -2.06
CA TYR A 421 -22.35 -10.35 -1.44
C TYR A 421 -23.08 -11.60 -0.98
N TYR A 422 -23.88 -11.48 0.09
CA TYR A 422 -24.73 -12.58 0.57
C TYR A 422 -26.20 -12.16 0.66
N PHE A 423 -27.05 -12.78 -0.17
CA PHE A 423 -28.46 -12.41 -0.30
C PHE A 423 -29.38 -13.32 0.52
N PHE A 424 -29.88 -12.85 1.66
CA PHE A 424 -30.72 -13.64 2.58
C PHE A 424 -32.00 -14.23 1.98
N ASP A 425 -32.57 -13.62 0.95
CA ASP A 425 -33.80 -14.07 0.26
C ASP A 425 -33.56 -14.51 -1.20
N GLY A 426 -32.31 -14.54 -1.68
CA GLY A 426 -31.97 -14.91 -3.06
C GLY A 426 -32.45 -13.93 -4.15
N ALA A 427 -32.74 -12.68 -3.77
CA ALA A 427 -33.10 -11.59 -4.69
C ALA A 427 -31.91 -11.11 -5.54
N CYS A 428 -32.18 -10.33 -6.59
CA CYS A 428 -31.16 -9.72 -7.43
C CYS A 428 -30.52 -8.49 -6.75
N LEU A 429 -29.37 -8.04 -7.28
CA LEU A 429 -28.59 -6.92 -6.75
C LEU A 429 -29.36 -5.59 -6.72
N GLU A 430 -30.41 -5.46 -7.53
CA GLU A 430 -31.27 -4.26 -7.66
C GLU A 430 -32.39 -4.16 -6.60
N ASP A 431 -32.77 -5.28 -5.97
CA ASP A 431 -33.96 -5.39 -5.09
C ASP A 431 -33.62 -5.67 -3.60
N ALA A 432 -32.33 -5.75 -3.24
CA ALA A 432 -31.90 -6.22 -1.93
C ALA A 432 -31.74 -5.12 -0.88
N ASP A 433 -32.45 -5.28 0.24
CA ASP A 433 -32.12 -4.61 1.52
C ASP A 433 -30.70 -5.00 1.98
N PRO A 434 -30.04 -4.20 2.85
CA PRO A 434 -28.59 -4.12 2.93
C PRO A 434 -27.92 -5.45 3.31
N THR A 435 -27.21 -6.04 2.35
CA THR A 435 -26.49 -7.32 2.48
C THR A 435 -25.06 -7.12 2.99
N PRO A 436 -24.50 -8.06 3.78
CA PRO A 436 -23.09 -8.00 4.12
C PRO A 436 -22.27 -8.21 2.84
N VAL A 437 -21.35 -7.29 2.60
CA VAL A 437 -20.44 -7.34 1.45
C VAL A 437 -19.00 -7.43 1.96
N VAL A 438 -18.21 -8.28 1.31
CA VAL A 438 -16.76 -8.34 1.53
C VAL A 438 -16.05 -8.01 0.23
N THR A 439 -15.35 -6.89 0.23
CA THR A 439 -14.53 -6.45 -0.90
C THR A 439 -13.09 -6.91 -0.70
N VAL A 440 -12.59 -7.73 -1.62
CA VAL A 440 -11.21 -8.25 -1.60
C VAL A 440 -10.38 -7.53 -2.64
N PHE A 441 -9.31 -6.86 -2.21
CA PHE A 441 -8.38 -6.10 -3.05
C PHE A 441 -7.06 -6.86 -3.19
N ARG A 442 -6.53 -6.93 -4.42
CA ARG A 442 -5.15 -7.40 -4.64
C ARG A 442 -4.16 -6.29 -4.27
N SER A 443 -3.22 -6.59 -3.38
CA SER A 443 -2.26 -5.63 -2.81
C SER A 443 -0.79 -6.05 -3.06
N PRO A 444 0.20 -5.18 -2.82
CA PRO A 444 1.63 -5.54 -2.83
C PRO A 444 2.04 -6.58 -1.79
N THR A 445 1.13 -6.95 -0.88
CA THR A 445 1.40 -7.74 0.30
C THR A 445 0.56 -9.03 0.37
N GLY A 446 -0.19 -9.36 -0.69
CA GLY A 446 -1.20 -10.41 -0.71
C GLY A 446 -2.58 -9.83 -1.01
N PHE A 447 -3.63 -10.32 -0.36
CA PHE A 447 -4.98 -9.74 -0.43
C PHE A 447 -5.30 -8.91 0.82
N LEU A 448 -6.15 -7.90 0.64
CA LEU A 448 -6.80 -7.10 1.67
C LEU A 448 -8.31 -7.33 1.54
N CYS A 449 -8.92 -7.95 2.55
CA CYS A 449 -10.36 -8.15 2.65
C CYS A 449 -10.95 -7.04 3.52
N GLU A 450 -11.98 -6.36 3.04
CA GLU A 450 -12.77 -5.40 3.81
C GLU A 450 -14.23 -5.86 3.87
N LEU A 451 -14.69 -6.18 5.07
CA LEU A 451 -16.06 -6.57 5.40
C LEU A 451 -16.86 -5.34 5.84
N GLU A 452 -17.94 -5.07 5.12
CA GLU A 452 -18.99 -4.13 5.50
C GLU A 452 -20.16 -4.93 6.10
N PRO A 453 -20.21 -5.10 7.43
CA PRO A 453 -21.36 -5.72 8.05
C PRO A 453 -22.49 -4.70 8.05
N THR A 454 -23.63 -5.09 7.49
CA THR A 454 -24.86 -4.29 7.53
C THR A 454 -25.54 -4.50 8.88
N VAL A 455 -24.88 -4.05 9.95
CA VAL A 455 -25.16 -4.38 11.37
C VAL A 455 -26.64 -4.15 11.76
N GLU A 456 -27.29 -3.14 11.20
CA GLU A 456 -28.72 -2.85 11.46
C GLU A 456 -29.69 -3.91 10.92
N ALA A 457 -29.24 -4.76 9.99
CA ALA A 457 -30.01 -5.83 9.35
C ALA A 457 -29.54 -7.27 9.70
N LEU A 458 -28.42 -7.43 10.41
CA LEU A 458 -27.81 -8.73 10.70
C LEU A 458 -28.14 -9.25 12.12
N PRO A 459 -29.05 -10.23 12.28
CA PRO A 459 -29.47 -10.71 13.60
C PRO A 459 -28.42 -11.56 14.35
N ALA A 460 -27.30 -11.90 13.70
CA ALA A 460 -26.26 -12.78 14.23
C ALA A 460 -24.84 -12.22 13.97
N PHE A 461 -24.68 -10.90 13.92
CA PHE A 461 -23.37 -10.26 13.79
C PHE A 461 -22.54 -10.41 15.09
N ASP A 462 -21.38 -11.05 14.99
CA ASP A 462 -20.46 -11.30 16.10
C ASP A 462 -19.11 -10.57 15.88
N PRO A 463 -18.91 -9.40 16.50
CA PRO A 463 -17.65 -8.66 16.41
C PRO A 463 -16.53 -9.25 17.28
N GLU A 464 -16.83 -10.09 18.27
CA GLU A 464 -15.80 -10.75 19.11
C GLU A 464 -15.16 -11.89 18.30
N PHE A 465 -15.97 -12.71 17.63
CA PHE A 465 -15.51 -13.75 16.71
C PHE A 465 -14.55 -13.20 15.64
N LEU A 466 -14.89 -12.07 15.03
CA LEU A 466 -14.05 -11.43 14.02
C LEU A 466 -12.67 -11.03 14.58
N GLN A 467 -12.61 -10.46 15.79
CA GLN A 467 -11.35 -10.09 16.44
C GLN A 467 -10.51 -11.32 16.81
N GLU A 468 -11.12 -12.39 17.32
CA GLU A 468 -10.41 -13.66 17.59
C GLU A 468 -9.77 -14.26 16.32
N HIS A 469 -10.42 -14.08 15.17
CA HIS A 469 -9.93 -14.53 13.86
C HIS A 469 -9.07 -13.47 13.14
N GLY A 470 -8.59 -12.45 13.87
CA GLY A 470 -7.59 -11.50 13.41
C GLY A 470 -8.11 -10.31 12.58
N TRP A 471 -9.42 -10.22 12.36
CA TRP A 471 -10.01 -9.05 11.70
C TRP A 471 -9.91 -7.82 12.61
N ARG A 472 -9.53 -6.70 12.01
CA ARG A 472 -9.42 -5.41 12.71
C ARG A 472 -10.77 -4.70 12.70
N HIS A 473 -11.12 -4.15 13.85
CA HIS A 473 -12.31 -3.33 14.04
C HIS A 473 -12.30 -2.11 13.08
N PRO A 474 -13.46 -1.66 12.57
CA PRO A 474 -13.60 -0.42 11.81
C PRO A 474 -13.03 0.80 12.50
N VAL A 475 -12.46 1.70 11.70
CA VAL A 475 -11.79 2.93 12.13
C VAL A 475 -12.13 4.07 11.15
N PRO A 476 -12.28 5.36 11.53
CA PRO A 476 -12.72 6.41 10.61
C PRO A 476 -11.93 6.59 9.29
N VAL A 477 -10.70 6.06 9.18
CA VAL A 477 -9.91 6.06 7.93
C VAL A 477 -9.98 4.73 7.16
N HIS A 478 -10.45 3.66 7.78
CA HIS A 478 -10.84 2.38 7.18
C HIS A 478 -12.15 1.95 7.85
N ALA A 479 -13.27 2.51 7.37
CA ALA A 479 -14.58 2.40 8.03
C ALA A 479 -15.20 0.99 8.01
N LEU A 480 -14.47 0.00 7.51
CA LEU A 480 -14.86 -1.40 7.33
C LEU A 480 -13.96 -2.31 8.17
N TRP A 481 -14.49 -3.47 8.55
CA TRP A 481 -13.68 -4.52 9.19
C TRP A 481 -12.63 -4.98 8.19
N ASN A 482 -11.38 -5.14 8.59
CA ASN A 482 -10.31 -5.45 7.64
C ASN A 482 -9.36 -6.56 8.10
N LEU A 483 -8.96 -7.41 7.15
CA LEU A 483 -7.96 -8.46 7.29
C LEU A 483 -7.08 -8.45 6.04
N HIS A 484 -5.78 -8.68 6.18
CA HIS A 484 -4.83 -8.42 5.09
C HIS A 484 -3.57 -9.28 5.16
N ALA A 485 -2.78 -9.22 4.09
CA ALA A 485 -1.58 -10.01 3.86
C ALA A 485 -1.84 -11.52 3.74
N LEU A 486 -3.04 -11.85 3.26
CA LEU A 486 -3.51 -13.21 3.00
C LEU A 486 -3.08 -13.68 1.60
N ASP A 487 -2.92 -14.98 1.41
CA ASP A 487 -2.93 -15.60 0.08
C ASP A 487 -4.39 -15.73 -0.47
N PRO A 488 -4.62 -16.19 -1.72
CA PRO A 488 -5.97 -16.31 -2.27
C PRO A 488 -6.88 -17.26 -1.49
N MET A 489 -6.35 -18.37 -0.99
CA MET A 489 -7.10 -19.42 -0.28
C MET A 489 -7.35 -19.02 1.17
N GLU A 490 -6.38 -18.40 1.84
CA GLU A 490 -6.58 -17.77 3.15
C GLU A 490 -7.60 -16.64 3.09
N ALA A 491 -7.54 -15.79 2.06
CA ALA A 491 -8.52 -14.74 1.83
C ALA A 491 -9.90 -15.37 1.65
N ALA A 492 -10.04 -16.38 0.79
CA ALA A 492 -11.31 -17.04 0.59
C ALA A 492 -11.86 -17.70 1.88
N ALA A 493 -11.02 -18.44 2.60
CA ALA A 493 -11.40 -19.10 3.85
C ALA A 493 -11.81 -18.07 4.92
N ALA A 494 -11.01 -17.02 5.12
CA ALA A 494 -11.30 -16.00 6.12
C ALA A 494 -12.55 -15.17 5.79
N VAL A 495 -12.79 -14.87 4.52
CA VAL A 495 -14.01 -14.18 4.07
C VAL A 495 -15.25 -15.05 4.27
N ILE A 496 -15.21 -16.31 3.84
CA ILE A 496 -16.33 -17.24 4.00
C ILE A 496 -16.61 -17.54 5.48
N GLU A 497 -15.58 -17.74 6.31
CA GLU A 497 -15.73 -17.96 7.75
C GLU A 497 -16.25 -16.71 8.47
N ALA A 498 -15.77 -15.51 8.11
CA ALA A 498 -16.27 -14.24 8.64
C ALA A 498 -17.75 -14.00 8.30
N MET A 499 -18.16 -14.25 7.05
CA MET A 499 -19.56 -14.11 6.65
C MET A 499 -20.42 -15.20 7.32
N ARG A 500 -20.03 -16.47 7.24
CA ARG A 500 -20.80 -17.59 7.81
C ARG A 500 -20.98 -17.46 9.32
N SER A 501 -19.88 -17.33 10.04
CA SER A 501 -19.82 -17.47 11.49
C SER A 501 -19.85 -16.11 12.21
N GLY A 502 -19.30 -15.06 11.59
CA GLY A 502 -19.32 -13.69 12.12
C GLY A 502 -20.49 -12.81 11.64
N CYS A 503 -21.22 -13.18 10.58
CA CYS A 503 -22.42 -12.47 10.12
C CYS A 503 -23.68 -13.34 10.04
N GLY A 504 -23.61 -14.64 10.37
CA GLY A 504 -24.74 -15.57 10.30
C GLY A 504 -25.15 -15.97 8.88
N CYS A 505 -24.23 -15.92 7.91
CA CYS A 505 -24.48 -16.27 6.52
C CYS A 505 -24.47 -17.80 6.30
N GLU A 506 -25.48 -18.51 6.81
CA GLU A 506 -25.52 -19.98 6.89
C GLU A 506 -25.64 -20.75 5.54
N ARG A 507 -25.88 -20.08 4.40
CA ARG A 507 -26.14 -20.72 3.10
C ARG A 507 -25.07 -20.47 2.03
N TRP A 508 -24.23 -21.45 1.78
CA TRP A 508 -23.21 -21.43 0.71
C TRP A 508 -23.76 -21.04 -0.67
N ASP A 509 -25.02 -21.35 -1.01
CA ASP A 509 -25.62 -21.08 -2.32
C ASP A 509 -26.12 -19.62 -2.51
N PHE A 510 -26.04 -18.79 -1.46
CA PHE A 510 -26.53 -17.40 -1.44
C PHE A 510 -25.42 -16.35 -1.66
N TYR A 511 -24.17 -16.80 -1.80
CA TYR A 511 -23.03 -15.94 -2.13
C TYR A 511 -23.03 -15.58 -3.62
N ARG A 512 -22.73 -14.33 -3.96
CA ARG A 512 -22.57 -13.82 -5.33
C ARG A 512 -21.35 -12.91 -5.41
N THR A 513 -20.78 -12.73 -6.59
CA THR A 513 -19.61 -11.88 -6.82
C THR A 513 -19.86 -10.87 -7.93
N ASP A 514 -19.24 -9.68 -7.88
CA ASP A 514 -19.35 -8.64 -8.92
C ASP A 514 -18.62 -8.94 -10.26
N ASP A 515 -17.98 -10.10 -10.39
CA ASP A 515 -17.31 -10.58 -11.63
C ASP A 515 -18.27 -11.27 -12.62
N ASP A 516 -19.55 -10.90 -12.60
CA ASP A 516 -20.52 -11.38 -13.59
C ASP A 516 -20.18 -10.80 -14.96
N ASN A 517 -19.69 -11.65 -15.85
CA ASN A 517 -19.52 -11.36 -17.27
C ASN A 517 -20.91 -11.24 -17.94
N ASP A 518 -21.58 -10.09 -17.76
CA ASP A 518 -22.71 -9.71 -18.60
C ASP A 518 -22.20 -8.88 -19.80
N PRO A 519 -22.10 -9.47 -21.02
CA PRO A 519 -21.59 -8.78 -22.20
C PRO A 519 -22.51 -7.65 -22.69
N LEU A 520 -23.64 -7.39 -22.02
CA LEU A 520 -24.53 -6.25 -22.31
C LEU A 520 -24.18 -4.98 -21.51
N ALA A 521 -23.31 -5.06 -20.50
CA ALA A 521 -22.88 -3.88 -19.73
C ALA A 521 -21.87 -2.99 -20.48
N GLU A 522 -20.95 -3.60 -21.25
CA GLU A 522 -19.92 -2.84 -21.99
C GLU A 522 -20.48 -1.93 -23.10
N GLU A 523 -21.62 -2.28 -23.70
CA GLU A 523 -22.27 -1.42 -24.71
C GLU A 523 -22.97 -0.19 -24.10
N ALA A 524 -23.32 -0.21 -22.80
CA ALA A 524 -23.99 0.89 -22.13
C ALA A 524 -23.03 2.04 -21.76
N GLU A 525 -21.83 1.75 -21.23
CA GLU A 525 -20.85 2.79 -20.91
C GLU A 525 -20.29 3.47 -22.17
N MET A 526 -20.05 2.69 -23.25
CA MET A 526 -19.57 3.21 -24.54
C MET A 526 -20.58 4.12 -25.27
N ALA A 527 -21.85 4.15 -24.85
CA ALA A 527 -22.88 5.01 -25.42
C ALA A 527 -23.00 6.39 -24.75
N SER A 528 -22.18 6.69 -23.73
CA SER A 528 -22.29 7.89 -22.88
C SER A 528 -21.08 8.86 -22.93
N VAL A 529 -20.24 8.75 -23.95
CA VAL A 529 -19.07 9.65 -24.22
C VAL A 529 -19.42 10.73 -25.25
#